data_AF-A0A7S4B7X0-F1
#
_entry.id   AF-A0A7S4B7X0-F1
#
_cell.length_a   1.000
_cell.length_b   1.000
_cell.length_c   1.000
_cell.angle_alpha   90.00
_cell.angle_beta   90.00
_cell.angle_gamma   90.00
#
_symmetry.space_group_name_H-M   'P 1'
#
loop_
_entity.id
_entity.type
_entity.pdbx_description
1 polymer ?
#
loop_
_entity_poly.entity_id
_entity_poly.type
_entity_poly.pdbx_seq_one_letter_code
_entity_poly.pdbx_strand_id
1 'polypeptide(L)'
;MYAHGGGGDCQIKYYINAKLTRPGMMNFDLKTTRPFMVSSTPMPPEAVPAFLQPSETKVSTCWCLGKGAMTLGATLDDTLIGRGESVRVGLALKNDSTATVDKISACVTEFVNWHAGGHSNNHKRKIAQVEFDLSSIHGVDKLDQAALKAVREAAAAGLSQTYEELYQQLAHGKQRSLLSISADARDSYAGAVLSVRHQLEVRLETACCVTNPSVQTIVRIGAPAPPPAVATPVLGQALPVATPVQTYLPIAVPVVNLPVAVPLSKDEKEAITTMPADWNSATVAEAVVVPMGAAVVGTAAEETTADNADNEDIPVVQAVLVHPERSLAGLHERLSHTLDDFDLIAELASDPLWDSVFAQLTPADFALIVATVGLEYDQPRAAEVMAKKLSGGLTCEHIAATLSAAAAAYRAAMVHKLAPLCVDLQQNKALIVKQLSQWERVITESDLK
;
A
#
# COMPACT_ATOMS: atom_id res chain seq x y z
N MET A 1 9.62 14.24 3.96
CA MET A 1 9.10 14.01 2.58
C MET A 1 9.00 15.34 1.86
N TYR A 2 9.29 15.43 0.55
CA TYR A 2 9.33 16.69 -0.21
C TYR A 2 8.75 16.54 -1.63
N ALA A 3 7.96 17.53 -2.06
CA ALA A 3 7.42 17.66 -3.41
C ALA A 3 7.53 19.12 -3.90
N HIS A 4 7.87 19.33 -5.18
CA HIS A 4 8.00 20.66 -5.79
C HIS A 4 7.24 20.73 -7.12
N GLY A 5 6.75 21.91 -7.46
CA GLY A 5 6.17 22.24 -8.77
C GLY A 5 4.93 23.13 -8.67
N GLY A 6 4.48 23.68 -9.80
CA GLY A 6 3.31 24.57 -9.81
C GLY A 6 3.51 25.90 -9.09
N GLY A 7 4.77 26.31 -8.87
CA GLY A 7 5.10 27.56 -8.18
C GLY A 7 5.26 27.45 -6.65
N GLY A 8 5.18 26.25 -6.07
CA GLY A 8 5.39 26.03 -4.64
C GLY A 8 6.03 24.68 -4.33
N ASP A 9 6.27 24.44 -3.04
CA ASP A 9 6.77 23.20 -2.48
C ASP A 9 6.00 22.78 -1.23
N CYS A 10 5.97 21.48 -0.99
CA CYS A 10 5.37 20.89 0.21
C CYS A 10 6.39 19.98 0.88
N GLN A 11 6.68 20.24 2.15
CA GLN A 11 7.61 19.47 2.95
C GLN A 11 7.03 19.11 4.32
N ILE A 12 7.12 17.83 4.68
CA ILE A 12 6.87 17.37 6.05
C ILE A 12 8.20 17.32 6.78
N LYS A 13 8.31 18.09 7.87
CA LYS A 13 9.48 18.19 8.75
C LYS A 13 9.08 17.84 10.19
N TYR A 14 9.94 17.09 10.87
CA TYR A 14 9.72 16.68 12.26
C TYR A 14 10.75 17.34 13.17
N TYR A 15 10.29 17.81 14.32
CA TYR A 15 11.10 18.52 15.29
C TYR A 15 10.76 18.10 16.72
N ILE A 16 11.76 18.08 17.59
CA ILE A 16 11.60 17.99 19.04
C ILE A 16 11.79 19.40 19.60
N ASN A 17 10.78 19.91 20.31
CA ASN A 17 10.82 21.19 21.00
C ASN A 17 10.96 20.95 22.50
N ALA A 18 12.05 21.44 23.09
CA ALA A 18 12.22 21.48 24.54
C ALA A 18 12.09 22.92 25.04
N LYS A 19 11.23 23.13 26.04
CA LYS A 19 10.93 24.42 26.64
C LYS A 19 11.25 24.37 28.14
N LEU A 20 12.17 25.21 28.58
CA LEU A 20 12.50 25.40 30.00
C LEU A 20 11.83 26.68 30.50
N THR A 21 10.75 26.51 31.26
CA THR A 21 10.03 27.61 31.90
C THR A 21 10.78 28.08 33.14
N ARG A 22 11.16 29.35 33.18
CA ARG A 22 11.92 29.94 34.30
C ARG A 22 10.98 30.75 35.19
N PRO A 23 10.90 30.49 36.51
CA PRO A 23 10.05 31.27 37.41
C PRO A 23 10.57 32.71 37.53
N GLY A 24 9.68 33.70 37.51
CA GLY A 24 10.00 35.13 37.69
C GLY A 24 9.31 36.05 36.68
N MET A 25 9.00 37.28 37.09
CA MET A 25 8.17 38.23 36.33
C MET A 25 8.82 38.80 35.04
N MET A 26 10.10 38.50 34.79
CA MET A 26 10.86 38.96 33.61
C MET A 26 11.66 37.86 32.91
N ASN A 27 11.36 36.58 33.17
CA ASN A 27 12.13 35.50 32.59
C ASN A 27 11.48 34.96 31.32
N PHE A 28 12.17 35.14 30.18
CA PHE A 28 11.80 34.51 28.93
C PHE A 28 12.03 32.99 29.03
N ASP A 29 11.08 32.20 28.56
CA ASP A 29 11.24 30.76 28.47
C ASP A 29 12.37 30.42 27.50
N LEU A 30 13.27 29.52 27.89
CA LEU A 30 14.30 29.03 26.97
C LEU A 30 13.69 27.93 26.11
N LYS A 31 13.61 28.15 24.80
CA LYS A 31 13.14 27.16 23.82
C LYS A 31 14.32 26.66 22.99
N THR A 32 14.43 25.35 22.80
CA THR A 32 15.33 24.74 21.81
C THR A 32 14.56 23.78 20.93
N THR A 33 14.84 23.82 19.64
CA THR A 33 14.21 22.98 18.62
C THR A 33 15.28 22.14 17.92
N ARG A 34 15.06 20.83 17.78
CA ARG A 34 15.98 19.93 17.08
C ARG A 34 15.22 19.13 16.02
N PRO A 35 15.62 19.21 14.73
CA PRO A 35 15.02 18.37 13.71
C PRO A 35 15.47 16.93 13.89
N PHE A 36 14.62 15.99 13.50
CA PHE A 36 14.98 14.57 13.39
C PHE A 36 14.34 13.96 12.15
N MET A 37 14.88 12.83 11.71
CA MET A 37 14.37 12.11 10.54
C MET A 37 13.41 11.02 10.99
N VAL A 38 12.28 10.90 10.28
CA VAL A 38 11.34 9.80 10.44
C VAL A 38 11.44 8.92 9.20
N SER A 39 11.66 7.63 9.42
CA SER A 39 11.58 6.60 8.38
C SER A 39 10.22 5.91 8.44
N SER A 40 9.74 5.45 7.30
CA SER A 40 8.55 4.59 7.26
C SER A 40 8.80 3.28 8.02
N THR A 41 7.74 2.68 8.57
CA THR A 41 7.77 1.29 9.01
C THR A 41 8.25 0.40 7.85
N PRO A 42 9.16 -0.55 8.10
CA PRO A 42 9.53 -1.53 7.08
C PRO A 42 8.32 -2.28 6.57
N MET A 43 8.34 -2.64 5.28
CA MET A 43 7.28 -3.45 4.70
C MET A 43 7.20 -4.81 5.40
N PRO A 44 6.00 -5.38 5.60
CA PRO A 44 5.88 -6.71 6.16
C PRO A 44 6.57 -7.72 5.23
N PRO A 45 7.16 -8.80 5.79
CA PRO A 45 7.89 -9.79 4.99
C PRO A 45 6.97 -10.73 4.19
N GLU A 46 5.66 -10.72 4.46
CA GLU A 46 4.68 -11.54 3.76
C GLU A 46 4.27 -10.85 2.45
N ALA A 47 4.60 -11.50 1.33
CA ALA A 47 4.21 -11.02 0.00
C ALA A 47 2.69 -11.07 -0.18
N VAL A 48 2.12 -10.04 -0.80
CA VAL A 48 0.69 -9.96 -1.10
C VAL A 48 0.50 -10.04 -2.62
N PRO A 49 0.28 -11.24 -3.17
CA PRO A 49 0.10 -11.41 -4.60
C PRO A 49 -1.20 -10.76 -5.07
N ALA A 50 -1.21 -10.29 -6.32
CA ALA A 50 -2.41 -9.73 -6.94
C ALA A 50 -2.68 -10.37 -8.29
N PHE A 51 -3.95 -10.75 -8.50
CA PHE A 51 -4.49 -11.18 -9.78
C PHE A 51 -5.37 -10.07 -10.34
N LEU A 52 -4.86 -9.37 -11.35
CA LEU A 52 -5.60 -8.26 -11.94
C LEU A 52 -6.74 -8.82 -12.77
N GLN A 53 -7.94 -8.24 -12.58
CA GLN A 53 -9.10 -8.61 -13.38
C GLN A 53 -8.79 -8.37 -14.87
N PRO A 54 -8.97 -9.38 -15.73
CA PRO A 54 -8.75 -9.21 -17.14
C PRO A 54 -9.66 -8.12 -17.70
N SER A 55 -9.08 -7.21 -18.47
CA SER A 55 -9.82 -6.15 -19.16
C SER A 55 -9.99 -6.52 -20.61
N GLU A 56 -11.24 -6.74 -21.03
CA GLU A 56 -11.60 -6.83 -22.45
C GLU A 56 -11.80 -5.42 -23.00
N THR A 57 -10.93 -5.03 -23.93
CA THR A 57 -10.98 -3.73 -24.59
C THR A 57 -11.34 -3.90 -26.06
N LYS A 58 -12.41 -3.24 -26.50
CA LYS A 58 -12.76 -3.15 -27.92
C LYS A 58 -11.69 -2.32 -28.65
N VAL A 59 -11.08 -2.93 -29.66
CA VAL A 59 -10.03 -2.31 -30.45
C VAL A 59 -10.63 -1.68 -31.69
N SER A 60 -10.39 -0.39 -31.92
CA SER A 60 -10.82 0.32 -33.13
C SER A 60 -9.66 1.08 -33.76
N THR A 61 -9.71 1.22 -35.09
CA THR A 61 -8.80 2.08 -35.85
C THR A 61 -9.51 3.38 -36.21
N CYS A 62 -8.83 4.51 -36.02
CA CYS A 62 -9.36 5.84 -36.32
C CYS A 62 -10.77 6.07 -35.74
N TRP A 63 -10.96 5.63 -34.49
CA TRP A 63 -12.17 5.82 -33.67
C TRP A 63 -13.45 5.10 -34.15
N CYS A 64 -13.58 4.72 -35.42
CA CYS A 64 -14.84 4.21 -35.98
C CYS A 64 -14.79 2.80 -36.57
N LEU A 65 -13.61 2.26 -36.92
CA LEU A 65 -13.49 0.95 -37.55
C LEU A 65 -13.13 -0.12 -36.52
N GLY A 66 -14.14 -0.87 -36.05
CA GLY A 66 -13.94 -1.96 -35.09
C GLY A 66 -13.05 -3.08 -35.65
N LYS A 67 -11.92 -3.33 -34.99
CA LYS A 67 -10.92 -4.36 -35.35
C LYS A 67 -11.07 -5.67 -34.58
N GLY A 68 -11.91 -5.70 -33.55
CA GLY A 68 -12.10 -6.85 -32.65
C GLY A 68 -12.01 -6.43 -31.20
N ALA A 69 -11.60 -7.35 -30.33
CA ALA A 69 -11.33 -7.08 -28.92
C ALA A 69 -10.00 -7.72 -28.50
N MET A 70 -9.38 -7.18 -27.46
CA MET A 70 -8.23 -7.78 -26.82
C MET A 70 -8.54 -7.92 -25.34
N THR A 71 -8.23 -9.09 -24.76
CA THR A 71 -8.37 -9.34 -23.33
C THR A 71 -7.00 -9.46 -22.71
N LEU A 72 -6.70 -8.55 -21.79
CA LEU A 72 -5.42 -8.46 -21.10
C LEU A 72 -5.60 -8.80 -19.63
N GLY A 73 -4.84 -9.78 -19.13
CA GLY A 73 -4.73 -10.10 -17.71
C GLY A 73 -3.28 -9.98 -17.24
N ALA A 74 -3.10 -9.74 -15.94
CA ALA A 74 -1.78 -9.65 -15.34
C ALA A 74 -1.78 -10.18 -13.90
N THR A 75 -0.62 -10.62 -13.44
CA THR A 75 -0.38 -10.98 -12.04
C THR A 75 0.84 -10.29 -11.49
N LEU A 76 0.84 -10.07 -10.18
CA LEU A 76 2.00 -9.62 -9.43
C LEU A 76 2.25 -10.64 -8.33
N ASP A 77 3.52 -11.03 -8.19
CA ASP A 77 3.95 -11.86 -7.07
C ASP A 77 3.80 -11.12 -5.74
N ASP A 78 3.97 -9.79 -5.75
CA ASP A 78 3.85 -8.96 -4.56
C ASP A 78 3.36 -7.55 -4.91
N THR A 79 2.46 -7.00 -4.10
CA THR A 79 2.03 -5.60 -4.17
C THR A 79 2.73 -4.72 -3.14
N LEU A 80 3.49 -5.33 -2.23
CA LEU A 80 4.25 -4.71 -1.16
C LEU A 80 5.74 -4.70 -1.52
N ILE A 81 6.22 -3.65 -2.20
CA ILE A 81 7.54 -3.67 -2.85
C ILE A 81 8.51 -2.73 -2.13
N GLY A 82 9.67 -3.22 -1.71
CA GLY A 82 10.73 -2.37 -1.16
C GLY A 82 11.38 -1.48 -2.23
N ARG A 83 11.86 -0.31 -1.83
CA ARG A 83 12.70 0.53 -2.71
C ARG A 83 13.96 -0.23 -3.15
N GLY A 84 14.26 -0.19 -4.45
CA GLY A 84 15.41 -0.90 -5.01
C GLY A 84 15.17 -2.41 -5.21
N GLU A 85 14.04 -2.94 -4.75
CA GLU A 85 13.68 -4.34 -4.98
C GLU A 85 13.09 -4.54 -6.38
N SER A 86 12.89 -5.79 -6.76
CA SER A 86 12.27 -6.14 -8.03
C SER A 86 11.10 -7.08 -7.80
N VAL A 87 10.02 -6.86 -8.53
CA VAL A 87 8.81 -7.68 -8.49
C VAL A 87 8.64 -8.44 -9.80
N ARG A 88 8.13 -9.66 -9.76
CA ARG A 88 7.76 -10.39 -10.99
C ARG A 88 6.34 -10.03 -11.39
N VAL A 89 6.19 -9.60 -12.64
CA VAL A 89 4.91 -9.32 -13.27
C VAL A 89 4.62 -10.42 -14.27
N GLY A 90 3.51 -11.14 -14.07
CA GLY A 90 2.98 -12.13 -15.00
C GLY A 90 1.99 -11.49 -15.97
N LEU A 91 1.92 -12.05 -17.18
CA LEU A 91 1.06 -11.57 -18.25
C LEU A 91 0.27 -12.74 -18.85
N ALA A 92 -0.98 -12.47 -19.23
CA ALA A 92 -1.73 -13.31 -20.15
C ALA A 92 -2.53 -12.42 -21.10
N LEU A 93 -2.56 -12.82 -22.37
CA LEU A 93 -3.16 -12.03 -23.44
C LEU A 93 -3.96 -12.93 -24.37
N LYS A 94 -5.11 -12.43 -24.81
CA LYS A 94 -5.86 -12.98 -25.93
C LYS A 94 -6.19 -11.86 -26.92
N ASN A 95 -5.63 -11.94 -28.12
CA ASN A 95 -5.87 -11.00 -29.20
C ASN A 95 -6.98 -11.51 -30.13
N ASP A 96 -8.24 -11.23 -29.79
CA ASP A 96 -9.38 -11.50 -30.66
C ASP A 96 -9.64 -10.33 -31.64
N SER A 97 -8.57 -9.80 -32.22
CA SER A 97 -8.61 -8.66 -33.12
C SER A 97 -7.69 -8.82 -34.33
N THR A 98 -7.94 -7.99 -35.33
CA THR A 98 -7.10 -7.89 -36.55
C THR A 98 -5.95 -6.90 -36.40
N ALA A 99 -5.79 -6.28 -35.23
CA ALA A 99 -4.73 -5.32 -34.95
C ALA A 99 -3.44 -6.02 -34.48
N THR A 100 -2.30 -5.45 -34.85
CA THR A 100 -0.98 -5.89 -34.37
C THR A 100 -0.69 -5.25 -33.01
N VAL A 101 -0.06 -6.03 -32.13
CA VAL A 101 0.55 -5.51 -30.91
C VAL A 101 2.02 -5.23 -31.22
N ASP A 102 2.42 -3.98 -31.10
CA ASP A 102 3.77 -3.53 -31.43
C ASP A 102 4.69 -3.65 -30.22
N LYS A 103 4.15 -3.50 -29.00
CA LYS A 103 4.91 -3.61 -27.76
C LYS A 103 4.00 -3.90 -26.57
N ILE A 104 4.54 -4.58 -25.56
CA ILE A 104 3.88 -4.80 -24.27
C ILE A 104 4.83 -4.34 -23.17
N SER A 105 4.34 -3.51 -22.26
CA SER A 105 5.14 -3.02 -21.14
C SER A 105 4.36 -2.99 -19.84
N ALA A 106 5.08 -3.17 -18.74
CA ALA A 106 4.60 -2.87 -17.39
C ALA A 106 5.38 -1.68 -16.84
N CYS A 107 4.68 -0.72 -16.23
CA CYS A 107 5.28 0.49 -15.69
C CYS A 107 4.69 0.80 -14.31
N VAL A 108 5.55 1.16 -13.35
CA VAL A 108 5.09 1.77 -12.10
C VAL A 108 5.25 3.28 -12.20
N THR A 109 4.14 3.97 -11.97
CA THR A 109 4.08 5.41 -11.89
C THR A 109 3.80 5.87 -10.46
N GLU A 110 4.68 6.72 -9.95
CA GLU A 110 4.51 7.50 -8.73
C GLU A 110 3.68 8.75 -9.01
N PHE A 111 2.64 8.96 -8.22
CA PHE A 111 1.79 10.14 -8.21
C PHE A 111 1.95 10.84 -6.86
N VAL A 112 2.37 12.09 -6.89
CA VAL A 112 2.53 12.92 -5.69
C VAL A 112 1.54 14.07 -5.76
N ASN A 113 0.53 14.05 -4.91
CA ASN A 113 -0.46 15.12 -4.79
C ASN A 113 -0.24 15.86 -3.48
N TRP A 114 -0.30 17.17 -3.49
CA TRP A 114 -0.31 17.95 -2.27
C TRP A 114 -1.24 19.14 -2.35
N HIS A 115 -1.73 19.56 -1.19
CA HIS A 115 -2.56 20.75 -1.00
C HIS A 115 -2.19 21.44 0.31
N ALA A 116 -1.66 22.66 0.23
CA ALA A 116 -1.21 23.44 1.38
C ALA A 116 -1.33 24.94 1.07
N GLY A 117 -1.81 25.74 2.03
CA GLY A 117 -1.85 27.21 1.88
C GLY A 117 -2.63 27.69 0.66
N GLY A 118 -3.72 27.01 0.26
CA GLY A 118 -4.47 27.34 -0.95
C GLY A 118 -3.79 26.94 -2.28
N HIS A 119 -2.57 26.42 -2.23
CA HIS A 119 -1.88 25.85 -3.38
C HIS A 119 -2.12 24.34 -3.48
N SER A 120 -2.05 23.82 -4.70
CA SER A 120 -2.04 22.38 -4.94
C SER A 120 -1.20 22.05 -6.15
N ASN A 121 -0.69 20.82 -6.19
CA ASN A 121 0.02 20.30 -7.35
C ASN A 121 -0.13 18.78 -7.43
N ASN A 122 -0.02 18.25 -8.64
CA ASN A 122 0.04 16.83 -8.94
C ASN A 122 1.28 16.57 -9.80
N HIS A 123 2.23 15.82 -9.25
CA HIS A 123 3.44 15.41 -9.93
C HIS A 123 3.38 13.92 -10.27
N LYS A 124 3.68 13.58 -11.52
CA LYS A 124 3.69 12.20 -12.02
C LYS A 124 5.10 11.81 -12.47
N ARG A 125 5.63 10.70 -11.99
CA ARG A 125 6.97 10.18 -12.33
C ARG A 125 6.93 8.68 -12.57
N LYS A 126 7.52 8.21 -13.67
CA LYS A 126 7.76 6.78 -13.89
C LYS A 126 8.99 6.36 -13.08
N ILE A 127 8.83 5.36 -12.21
CA ILE A 127 9.89 4.88 -11.30
C ILE A 127 10.36 3.45 -11.62
N ALA A 128 9.63 2.75 -12.49
CA ALA A 128 10.01 1.45 -13.01
C ALA A 128 9.34 1.22 -14.37
N GLN A 129 10.03 0.52 -15.28
CA GLN A 129 9.45 0.07 -16.54
C GLN A 129 10.15 -1.21 -17.00
N VAL A 130 9.39 -2.17 -17.50
CA VAL A 130 9.89 -3.38 -18.16
C VAL A 130 9.09 -3.63 -19.44
N GLU A 131 9.78 -4.16 -20.45
CA GLU A 131 9.18 -4.55 -21.73
C GLU A 131 9.18 -6.07 -21.83
N PHE A 132 8.08 -6.65 -22.31
CA PHE A 132 7.96 -8.08 -22.49
C PHE A 132 8.38 -8.47 -23.91
N ASP A 133 9.02 -9.63 -24.04
CA ASP A 133 9.36 -10.21 -25.34
C ASP A 133 8.10 -10.79 -26.00
N LEU A 134 7.62 -10.13 -27.06
CA LEU A 134 6.44 -10.53 -27.83
C LEU A 134 6.55 -11.95 -28.39
N SER A 135 7.77 -12.42 -28.72
CA SER A 135 7.96 -13.76 -29.29
C SER A 135 7.68 -14.89 -28.30
N SER A 136 7.69 -14.58 -27.00
CA SER A 136 7.37 -15.50 -25.91
C SER A 136 5.89 -15.49 -25.51
N ILE A 137 5.10 -14.55 -26.06
CA ILE A 137 3.73 -14.31 -25.62
C ILE A 137 2.72 -15.04 -26.52
N HIS A 138 2.13 -16.10 -25.98
CA HIS A 138 0.97 -16.76 -26.56
C HIS A 138 -0.23 -15.82 -26.66
N GLY A 139 -0.97 -15.91 -27.77
CA GLY A 139 -2.18 -15.12 -27.99
C GLY A 139 -1.96 -13.68 -28.43
N VAL A 140 -0.71 -13.28 -28.76
CA VAL A 140 -0.39 -11.95 -29.30
C VAL A 140 -0.75 -11.82 -30.79
N ASP A 141 -0.75 -12.93 -31.52
CA ASP A 141 -0.98 -12.96 -32.96
C ASP A 141 -2.33 -12.37 -33.33
N LYS A 142 -2.33 -11.52 -34.36
CA LYS A 142 -3.58 -10.98 -34.90
C LYS A 142 -4.39 -12.07 -35.59
N LEU A 143 -5.70 -11.98 -35.49
CA LEU A 143 -6.61 -12.81 -36.27
C LEU A 143 -6.75 -12.27 -37.70
N ASP A 144 -6.96 -13.17 -38.64
CA ASP A 144 -7.50 -12.81 -39.94
C ASP A 144 -9.01 -12.50 -39.84
N GLN A 145 -9.58 -11.96 -40.91
CA GLN A 145 -11.01 -11.57 -40.92
C GLN A 145 -11.96 -12.78 -40.81
N ALA A 146 -11.56 -13.96 -41.29
CA ALA A 146 -12.39 -15.15 -41.24
C ALA A 146 -12.43 -15.73 -39.82
N ALA A 147 -11.27 -15.83 -39.17
CA ALA A 147 -11.11 -16.22 -37.78
C ALA A 147 -11.83 -15.25 -36.85
N LEU A 148 -11.72 -13.93 -37.08
CA LEU A 148 -12.46 -12.94 -36.30
C LEU A 148 -13.98 -13.12 -36.39
N LYS A 149 -14.50 -13.48 -37.57
CA LYS A 149 -15.93 -13.78 -37.73
C LYS A 149 -16.34 -15.02 -36.94
N ALA A 150 -15.54 -16.09 -36.99
CA ALA A 150 -15.79 -17.31 -36.23
C ALA A 150 -15.75 -17.08 -34.71
N VAL A 151 -14.78 -16.29 -34.23
CA VAL A 151 -14.69 -15.92 -32.80
C VAL A 151 -15.90 -15.10 -32.38
N ARG A 152 -16.40 -14.17 -33.20
CA ARG A 152 -17.63 -13.42 -32.90
C ARG A 152 -18.87 -14.30 -32.82
N GLU A 153 -18.97 -15.31 -33.68
CA GLU A 153 -20.07 -16.28 -33.64
C GLU A 153 -19.97 -17.17 -32.38
N ALA A 154 -18.76 -17.53 -31.95
CA ALA A 154 -18.51 -18.32 -30.74
C ALA A 154 -18.62 -17.52 -29.43
N ALA A 155 -18.28 -16.23 -29.43
CA ALA A 155 -18.25 -15.37 -28.25
C ALA A 155 -19.64 -15.25 -27.57
N ALA A 156 -20.72 -15.43 -28.34
CA ALA A 156 -22.08 -15.49 -27.80
C ALA A 156 -22.29 -16.66 -26.80
N ALA A 157 -21.40 -17.66 -26.78
CA ALA A 157 -21.50 -18.84 -25.93
C ALA A 157 -20.33 -19.03 -24.93
N GLY A 158 -19.23 -18.25 -25.00
CA GLY A 158 -17.91 -18.73 -24.56
C GLY A 158 -17.04 -17.86 -23.65
N LEU A 159 -17.56 -16.80 -23.01
CA LEU A 159 -16.73 -15.93 -22.13
C LEU A 159 -16.05 -16.70 -20.98
N SER A 160 -16.66 -17.76 -20.43
CA SER A 160 -16.08 -18.55 -19.33
C SER A 160 -14.76 -19.18 -19.71
N GLN A 161 -14.72 -19.78 -20.91
CA GLN A 161 -13.56 -20.54 -21.38
C GLN A 161 -12.34 -19.61 -21.57
N THR A 162 -12.58 -18.38 -22.02
CA THR A 162 -11.51 -17.39 -22.18
C THR A 162 -10.86 -17.03 -20.84
N TYR A 163 -11.65 -16.89 -19.78
CA TYR A 163 -11.12 -16.62 -18.45
C TYR A 163 -10.38 -17.81 -17.85
N GLU A 164 -10.86 -19.04 -18.05
CA GLU A 164 -10.12 -20.24 -17.62
C GLU A 164 -8.77 -20.37 -18.32
N GLU A 165 -8.72 -20.13 -19.64
CA GLU A 165 -7.48 -20.12 -20.43
C GLU A 165 -6.48 -19.07 -19.91
N LEU A 166 -6.93 -17.84 -19.68
CA LEU A 166 -6.08 -16.77 -19.14
C LEU A 166 -5.59 -17.08 -17.72
N TYR A 167 -6.46 -17.64 -16.87
CA TYR A 167 -6.08 -18.04 -15.51
C TYR A 167 -5.02 -19.12 -15.53
N GLN A 168 -5.16 -20.15 -16.36
CA GLN A 168 -4.15 -21.20 -16.51
C GLN A 168 -2.81 -20.62 -16.97
N GLN A 169 -2.81 -19.68 -17.93
CA GLN A 169 -1.58 -19.02 -18.38
C GLN A 169 -0.89 -18.26 -17.25
N LEU A 170 -1.65 -17.48 -16.47
CA LEU A 170 -1.14 -16.71 -15.33
C LEU A 170 -0.65 -17.62 -14.18
N ALA A 171 -1.40 -18.66 -13.85
CA ALA A 171 -1.07 -19.62 -12.79
C ALA A 171 0.18 -20.43 -13.11
N HIS A 172 0.37 -20.84 -14.37
CA HIS A 172 1.58 -21.55 -14.80
C HIS A 172 2.82 -20.66 -14.89
N GLY A 173 2.66 -19.33 -14.89
CA GLY A 173 3.77 -18.39 -14.77
C GLY A 173 4.77 -18.42 -15.93
N LYS A 174 4.36 -18.85 -17.13
CA LYS A 174 5.26 -18.98 -18.29
C LYS A 174 5.77 -17.63 -18.79
N GLN A 175 4.96 -16.58 -18.68
CA GLN A 175 5.29 -15.23 -19.15
C GLN A 175 5.44 -14.30 -17.95
N ARG A 176 6.65 -14.24 -17.39
CA ARG A 176 6.99 -13.35 -16.28
C ARG A 176 8.17 -12.48 -16.63
N SER A 177 8.10 -11.21 -16.26
CA SER A 177 9.22 -10.27 -16.37
C SER A 177 9.54 -9.67 -15.01
N LEU A 178 10.81 -9.38 -14.79
CA LEU A 178 11.29 -8.78 -13.55
C LEU A 178 11.25 -7.24 -13.69
N LEU A 179 10.48 -6.59 -12.83
CA LEU A 179 10.30 -5.14 -12.80
C LEU A 179 11.05 -4.56 -11.60
N SER A 180 12.16 -3.87 -11.86
CA SER A 180 12.99 -3.26 -10.81
C SER A 180 12.49 -1.87 -10.43
N ILE A 181 12.19 -1.67 -9.15
CA ILE A 181 11.78 -0.39 -8.57
C ILE A 181 13.02 0.46 -8.29
N SER A 182 12.97 1.72 -8.70
CA SER A 182 14.08 2.64 -8.41
C SER A 182 14.32 2.79 -6.90
N ALA A 183 15.59 2.83 -6.49
CA ALA A 183 15.98 3.04 -5.09
C ALA A 183 15.63 4.45 -4.58
N ASP A 184 15.40 5.41 -5.48
CA ASP A 184 14.97 6.78 -5.18
C ASP A 184 13.45 6.98 -5.20
N ALA A 185 12.68 5.89 -5.32
CA ALA A 185 11.22 5.94 -5.21
C ALA A 185 10.83 6.48 -3.82
N ARG A 186 9.76 7.25 -3.75
CA ARG A 186 9.21 7.70 -2.46
C ARG A 186 8.43 6.56 -1.83
N ASP A 187 8.33 6.57 -0.50
CA ASP A 187 7.44 5.64 0.18
C ASP A 187 5.99 6.06 -0.08
N SER A 188 5.12 5.07 -0.31
CA SER A 188 3.67 5.27 -0.35
C SER A 188 3.23 5.93 0.95
N TYR A 189 2.48 7.01 0.82
CA TYR A 189 2.08 7.87 1.94
C TYR A 189 0.72 8.48 1.67
N ALA A 190 -0.15 8.53 2.65
CA ALA A 190 -1.46 9.16 2.53
C ALA A 190 -1.66 10.13 3.69
N GLY A 191 -1.25 11.39 3.56
CA GLY A 191 -1.48 12.42 4.56
C GLY A 191 -2.54 13.43 4.09
N ALA A 192 -3.04 14.23 5.03
CA ALA A 192 -4.03 15.27 4.73
C ALA A 192 -3.51 16.34 3.75
N VAL A 193 -2.22 16.67 3.84
CA VAL A 193 -1.57 17.74 3.06
C VAL A 193 -0.80 17.19 1.85
N LEU A 194 -0.32 15.95 1.94
CA LEU A 194 0.55 15.32 0.94
C LEU A 194 0.18 13.85 0.81
N SER A 195 0.08 13.35 -0.41
CA SER A 195 -0.09 11.92 -0.69
C SER A 195 0.85 11.48 -1.80
N VAL A 196 1.37 10.26 -1.66
CA VAL A 196 2.23 9.55 -2.60
C VAL A 196 1.56 8.21 -2.87
N ARG A 197 1.07 8.02 -4.10
CA ARG A 197 0.45 6.78 -4.57
C ARG A 197 1.26 6.18 -5.71
N HIS A 198 1.38 4.85 -5.72
CA HIS A 198 2.03 4.14 -6.82
C HIS A 198 1.01 3.30 -7.57
N GLN A 199 1.07 3.36 -8.89
CA GLN A 199 0.20 2.60 -9.76
C GLN A 199 1.03 1.78 -10.72
N LEU A 200 0.81 0.48 -10.75
CA LEU A 200 1.29 -0.38 -11.82
C LEU A 200 0.28 -0.34 -12.96
N GLU A 201 0.75 -0.11 -14.18
CA GLU A 201 -0.01 -0.23 -15.42
C GLU A 201 0.70 -1.25 -16.32
N VAL A 202 -0.03 -2.28 -16.76
CA VAL A 202 0.38 -3.16 -17.86
C VAL A 202 -0.39 -2.74 -19.09
N ARG A 203 0.33 -2.37 -20.15
CA ARG A 203 -0.25 -1.75 -21.35
C ARG A 203 0.24 -2.44 -22.62
N LEU A 204 -0.71 -2.67 -23.52
CA LEU A 204 -0.44 -3.05 -24.91
C LEU A 204 -0.30 -1.77 -25.74
N GLU A 205 0.81 -1.63 -26.43
CA GLU A 205 1.00 -0.62 -27.47
C GLU A 205 0.68 -1.26 -28.81
N THR A 206 -0.34 -0.72 -29.48
CA THR A 206 -0.77 -1.13 -30.81
C THR A 206 -0.33 -0.09 -31.83
N ALA A 207 -0.50 -0.42 -33.12
CA ALA A 207 -0.17 0.48 -34.22
C ALA A 207 -0.81 1.88 -34.08
N CYS A 208 -0.22 2.88 -34.74
CA CYS A 208 -0.72 4.25 -34.73
C CYS A 208 -2.23 4.33 -35.02
N CYS A 209 -2.96 5.15 -34.25
CA CYS A 209 -4.42 5.33 -34.32
C CYS A 209 -5.25 4.09 -33.98
N VAL A 210 -4.68 3.11 -33.26
CA VAL A 210 -5.38 1.96 -32.68
C VAL A 210 -5.45 2.11 -31.15
N THR A 211 -6.55 1.65 -30.55
CA THR A 211 -6.73 1.65 -29.09
C THR A 211 -5.65 0.82 -28.40
N ASN A 212 -5.10 1.32 -27.28
CA ASN A 212 -4.12 0.62 -26.45
C ASN A 212 -4.78 0.07 -25.17
N PRO A 213 -5.11 -1.22 -25.10
CA PRO A 213 -5.62 -1.86 -23.88
C PRO A 213 -4.64 -1.75 -22.71
N SER A 214 -5.16 -1.61 -21.50
CA SER A 214 -4.36 -1.56 -20.27
C SER A 214 -5.11 -2.13 -19.08
N VAL A 215 -4.39 -2.79 -18.17
CA VAL A 215 -4.86 -3.13 -16.83
C VAL A 215 -3.98 -2.43 -15.80
N GLN A 216 -4.56 -2.07 -14.67
CA GLN A 216 -3.88 -1.28 -13.65
C GLN A 216 -4.22 -1.76 -12.24
N THR A 217 -3.27 -1.62 -11.33
CA THR A 217 -3.47 -1.85 -9.88
C THR A 217 -2.63 -0.87 -9.06
N ILE A 218 -2.97 -0.73 -7.79
CA ILE A 218 -2.18 0.04 -6.83
C ILE A 218 -1.13 -0.88 -6.20
N VAL A 219 0.08 -0.34 -6.00
CA VAL A 219 1.16 -1.01 -5.27
C VAL A 219 1.62 -0.12 -4.12
N ARG A 220 2.08 -0.74 -3.03
CA ARG A 220 2.71 -0.04 -1.90
C ARG A 220 4.22 -0.12 -2.08
N ILE A 221 4.87 1.04 -2.06
CA ILE A 221 6.33 1.12 -2.06
C ILE A 221 6.77 1.61 -0.69
N GLY A 222 7.80 1.00 -0.10
CA GLY A 222 8.27 1.40 1.23
C GLY A 222 9.71 1.01 1.49
N ALA A 223 10.12 1.20 2.75
CA ALA A 223 11.39 0.67 3.23
C ALA A 223 11.41 -0.86 3.06
N PRO A 224 12.47 -1.44 2.46
CA PRO A 224 12.55 -2.88 2.23
C PRO A 224 12.37 -3.64 3.54
N ALA A 225 11.78 -4.83 3.46
CA ALA A 225 11.65 -5.69 4.63
C ALA A 225 13.05 -5.95 5.22
N PRO A 226 13.20 -5.95 6.55
CA PRO A 226 14.48 -6.32 7.15
C PRO A 226 14.83 -7.73 6.63
N PRO A 227 16.10 -7.97 6.24
CA PRO A 227 16.50 -9.29 5.78
C PRO A 227 16.11 -10.29 6.88
N PRO A 228 15.53 -11.45 6.50
CA PRO A 228 15.14 -12.45 7.48
C PRO A 228 16.34 -12.69 8.37
N ALA A 229 16.16 -12.50 9.70
CA ALA A 229 17.26 -12.61 10.65
C ALA A 229 17.96 -13.93 10.36
N VAL A 230 19.18 -13.86 9.80
CA VAL A 230 19.95 -15.04 9.44
C VAL A 230 20.09 -15.77 10.75
N ALA A 231 19.39 -16.89 10.91
CA ALA A 231 19.38 -17.63 12.15
C ALA A 231 20.83 -17.90 12.49
N THR A 232 21.36 -17.19 13.48
CA THR A 232 22.76 -17.27 13.85
C THR A 232 22.99 -18.75 14.10
N PRO A 233 23.83 -19.44 13.29
CA PRO A 233 23.95 -20.88 13.40
C PRO A 233 24.32 -21.17 14.85
N VAL A 234 23.43 -21.90 15.54
CA VAL A 234 23.64 -22.26 16.94
C VAL A 234 24.96 -23.00 16.99
N LEU A 235 25.95 -22.37 17.64
CA LEU A 235 27.32 -22.86 17.74
C LEU A 235 27.27 -24.27 18.36
N GLY A 236 27.44 -25.32 17.55
CA GLY A 236 27.33 -26.70 18.05
C GLY A 236 27.16 -27.79 16.99
N GLN A 237 26.70 -27.47 15.77
CA GLN A 237 26.70 -28.42 14.66
C GLN A 237 27.81 -28.08 13.67
N ALA A 238 28.82 -28.95 13.60
CA ALA A 238 29.87 -28.90 12.59
C ALA A 238 29.23 -29.10 11.20
N LEU A 239 29.07 -28.01 10.45
CA LEU A 239 28.61 -28.06 9.07
C LEU A 239 29.79 -28.34 8.12
N PRO A 240 29.56 -29.10 7.03
CA PRO A 240 30.55 -29.37 6.00
C PRO A 240 30.90 -28.09 5.24
N VAL A 241 32.19 -27.98 4.89
CA VAL A 241 32.80 -26.86 4.15
C VAL A 241 32.00 -26.53 2.89
N ALA A 242 31.29 -25.40 2.89
CA ALA A 242 30.58 -24.86 1.74
C ALA A 242 31.31 -23.64 1.15
N THR A 243 31.20 -23.52 -0.16
CA THR A 243 31.87 -22.59 -1.08
C THR A 243 31.58 -21.10 -0.80
N PRO A 244 32.45 -20.18 -1.26
CA PRO A 244 32.40 -18.76 -0.93
C PRO A 244 31.13 -18.09 -1.49
N VAL A 245 30.27 -17.62 -0.58
CA VAL A 245 29.10 -16.79 -0.87
C VAL A 245 29.56 -15.36 -1.16
N GLN A 246 29.06 -14.77 -2.26
CA GLN A 246 29.30 -13.37 -2.60
C GLN A 246 28.78 -12.46 -1.48
N THR A 247 29.69 -11.66 -0.91
CA THR A 247 29.41 -10.70 0.15
C THR A 247 28.72 -9.49 -0.46
N TYR A 248 27.42 -9.33 -0.23
CA TYR A 248 26.75 -8.05 -0.44
C TYR A 248 27.27 -7.05 0.60
N LEU A 249 27.91 -5.98 0.13
CA LEU A 249 28.30 -4.87 1.01
C LEU A 249 27.02 -4.12 1.43
N PRO A 250 26.76 -3.97 2.74
CA PRO A 250 25.62 -3.18 3.20
C PRO A 250 25.78 -1.74 2.72
N ILE A 251 24.70 -1.18 2.18
CA ILE A 251 24.62 0.25 1.85
C ILE A 251 24.83 1.01 3.18
N ALA A 252 25.94 1.74 3.28
CA ALA A 252 26.26 2.54 4.44
C ALA A 252 25.16 3.60 4.63
N VAL A 253 24.38 3.47 5.70
CA VAL A 253 23.46 4.52 6.13
C VAL A 253 24.30 5.77 6.37
N PRO A 254 23.96 6.94 5.78
CA PRO A 254 24.74 8.14 5.98
C PRO A 254 24.77 8.48 7.46
N VAL A 255 25.95 8.40 8.07
CA VAL A 255 26.18 8.85 9.43
C VAL A 255 26.01 10.36 9.42
N VAL A 256 24.87 10.83 9.92
CA VAL A 256 24.63 12.25 10.17
C VAL A 256 25.60 12.66 11.27
N ASN A 257 26.69 13.33 10.91
CA ASN A 257 27.56 13.98 11.88
C ASN A 257 26.75 15.07 12.58
N LEU A 258 26.32 14.78 13.81
CA LEU A 258 25.65 15.74 14.66
C LEU A 258 26.62 16.90 14.93
N PRO A 259 26.18 18.16 14.86
CA PRO A 259 27.02 19.30 15.22
C PRO A 259 27.47 19.14 16.66
N VAL A 260 28.78 19.32 16.89
CA VAL A 260 29.40 19.29 18.21
C VAL A 260 28.65 20.28 19.11
N ALA A 261 28.18 19.81 20.26
CA ALA A 261 27.45 20.64 21.21
C ALA A 261 28.30 21.88 21.56
N VAL A 262 27.70 23.07 21.44
CA VAL A 262 28.33 24.31 21.89
C VAL A 262 28.58 24.17 23.40
N PRO A 263 29.83 24.31 23.86
CA PRO A 263 30.11 24.18 25.28
C PRO A 263 29.38 25.28 26.05
N LEU A 264 28.63 24.89 27.08
CA LEU A 264 27.96 25.80 28.00
C LEU A 264 28.97 26.82 28.57
N SER A 265 28.53 28.07 28.68
CA SER A 265 29.29 29.13 29.34
C SER A 265 29.50 28.81 30.82
N LYS A 266 30.49 29.45 31.44
CA LYS A 266 30.82 29.24 32.85
C LYS A 266 29.62 29.53 33.76
N ASP A 267 28.90 30.60 33.47
CA ASP A 267 27.72 31.03 34.24
C ASP A 267 26.54 30.06 34.05
N GLU A 268 26.36 29.48 32.86
CA GLU A 268 25.35 28.43 32.62
C GLU A 268 25.70 27.12 33.34
N LYS A 269 26.98 26.74 33.39
CA LYS A 269 27.43 25.56 34.16
C LYS A 269 27.22 25.74 35.66
N GLU A 270 27.45 26.95 36.17
CA GLU A 270 27.22 27.28 37.58
C GLU A 270 25.73 27.39 37.92
N ALA A 271 24.86 27.72 36.97
CA ALA A 271 23.40 27.75 37.14
C ALA A 271 22.75 26.34 37.12
N ILE A 272 23.40 25.34 36.53
CA ILE A 272 22.96 23.93 36.56
C ILE A 272 23.48 23.29 37.86
N THR A 273 22.95 23.72 39.00
CA THR A 273 23.44 23.24 40.31
C THR A 273 22.97 21.84 40.67
N THR A 274 21.91 21.36 40.04
CA THR A 274 21.38 20.00 40.20
C THR A 274 20.65 19.59 38.92
N MET A 275 21.22 18.68 38.13
CA MET A 275 20.36 17.88 37.26
C MET A 275 19.36 17.14 38.14
N PRO A 276 18.07 17.09 37.78
CA PRO A 276 17.11 16.25 38.49
C PRO A 276 17.67 14.81 38.58
N ALA A 277 17.63 14.20 39.76
CA ALA A 277 18.29 12.90 40.00
C ALA A 277 17.77 11.78 39.06
N ASP A 278 16.57 11.96 38.53
CA ASP A 278 15.86 11.15 37.54
C ASP A 278 16.39 11.28 36.10
N TRP A 279 17.22 12.29 35.79
CA TRP A 279 17.85 12.41 34.46
C TRP A 279 19.11 11.56 34.30
N ASN A 280 19.71 11.09 35.39
CA ASN A 280 20.83 10.14 35.34
C ASN A 280 20.41 8.77 34.76
N SER A 281 19.11 8.51 34.63
CA SER A 281 18.52 7.33 33.98
C SER A 281 18.03 7.59 32.55
N ALA A 282 18.33 8.74 31.94
CA ALA A 282 17.97 9.01 30.55
C ALA A 282 18.76 8.07 29.62
N THR A 283 18.17 6.93 29.30
CA THR A 283 18.66 6.02 28.26
C THR A 283 18.44 6.68 26.90
N VAL A 284 19.41 6.53 26.00
CA VAL A 284 19.20 6.82 24.58
C VAL A 284 18.09 5.89 24.12
N ALA A 285 16.91 6.46 23.85
CA ALA A 285 15.77 5.67 23.41
C ALA A 285 16.14 4.92 22.13
N GLU A 286 15.97 3.61 22.16
CA GLU A 286 15.86 2.77 20.98
C GLU A 286 14.76 3.37 20.07
N ALA A 287 14.92 3.29 18.75
CA ALA A 287 14.12 4.03 17.77
C ALA A 287 12.64 4.15 18.17
N VAL A 288 12.18 5.38 18.45
CA VAL A 288 10.79 5.63 18.84
C VAL A 288 9.91 5.57 17.60
N VAL A 289 9.03 4.58 17.54
CA VAL A 289 8.00 4.49 16.50
C VAL A 289 6.92 5.52 16.81
N VAL A 290 6.81 6.54 15.97
CA VAL A 290 5.73 7.53 16.06
C VAL A 290 4.59 7.10 15.14
N PRO A 291 3.42 6.70 15.67
CA PRO A 291 2.30 6.30 14.82
C PRO A 291 1.85 7.49 13.97
N MET A 292 1.68 7.27 12.66
CA MET A 292 1.41 8.35 11.70
C MET A 292 0.10 9.10 12.00
N GLY A 293 -0.90 8.44 12.60
CA GLY A 293 -2.18 9.05 12.99
C GLY A 293 -2.10 9.98 14.22
N ALA A 294 -1.01 9.93 15.00
CA ALA A 294 -0.81 10.83 16.15
C ALA A 294 -0.17 12.18 15.75
N ALA A 295 0.31 12.30 14.51
CA ALA A 295 0.78 13.57 13.97
C ALA A 295 -0.43 14.45 13.62
N VAL A 296 -0.98 15.14 14.64
CA VAL A 296 -2.02 16.15 14.44
C VAL A 296 -1.39 17.31 13.65
N VAL A 297 -1.66 17.37 12.35
CA VAL A 297 -1.38 18.55 11.52
C VAL A 297 -2.48 19.59 11.82
N GLY A 298 -2.46 20.12 13.05
CA GLY A 298 -3.50 20.99 13.60
C GLY A 298 -3.06 22.43 13.82
N THR A 299 -1.90 22.83 13.30
CA THR A 299 -1.54 24.24 13.25
C THR A 299 -1.71 24.71 11.81
N ALA A 300 -2.25 25.91 11.63
CA ALA A 300 -2.55 26.48 10.32
C ALA A 300 -1.34 26.29 9.39
N ALA A 301 -1.58 25.93 8.13
CA ALA A 301 -0.53 25.96 7.12
C ALA A 301 -0.04 27.41 7.02
N GLU A 302 1.02 27.75 7.73
CA GLU A 302 1.64 29.06 7.65
C GLU A 302 2.46 29.14 6.36
N GLU A 303 2.06 30.05 5.48
CA GLU A 303 2.93 30.50 4.39
C GLU A 303 4.15 31.17 5.03
N THR A 304 5.25 30.43 5.07
CA THR A 304 6.54 30.98 5.51
C THR A 304 7.05 31.90 4.41
N THR A 305 6.61 33.15 4.41
CA THR A 305 7.30 34.21 3.68
C THR A 305 8.66 34.42 4.34
N ALA A 306 9.73 34.36 3.55
CA ALA A 306 11.10 34.20 4.03
C ALA A 306 11.68 35.38 4.84
N ASP A 307 10.89 36.40 5.19
CA ASP A 307 11.42 37.72 5.56
C ASP A 307 11.10 38.22 6.97
N ASN A 308 10.36 37.52 7.84
CA ASN A 308 10.22 37.97 9.25
C ASN A 308 10.18 36.80 10.24
N ALA A 309 11.27 36.66 11.01
CA ALA A 309 11.45 35.68 12.08
C ALA A 309 11.04 36.24 13.45
N ASP A 310 9.89 36.91 13.52
CA ASP A 310 9.30 37.27 14.81
C ASP A 310 8.41 36.10 15.28
N ASN A 311 8.88 35.50 16.36
CA ASN A 311 8.51 34.20 16.91
C ASN A 311 7.13 34.28 17.59
N GLU A 312 6.04 34.27 16.82
CA GLU A 312 4.71 34.14 17.41
C GLU A 312 4.56 32.75 18.08
N ASP A 313 4.08 32.77 19.31
CA ASP A 313 3.78 31.58 20.11
C ASP A 313 2.69 30.75 19.42
N ILE A 314 3.09 29.79 18.57
CA ILE A 314 2.17 28.79 18.03
C ILE A 314 1.53 28.08 19.24
N PRO A 315 0.20 28.18 19.44
CA PRO A 315 -0.46 27.50 20.54
C PRO A 315 -0.23 26.00 20.39
N VAL A 316 0.53 25.43 21.32
CA VAL A 316 0.66 23.98 21.44
C VAL A 316 -0.70 23.47 21.89
N VAL A 317 -1.52 23.04 20.92
CA VAL A 317 -2.78 22.37 21.21
C VAL A 317 -2.41 21.04 21.85
N GLN A 318 -2.51 20.95 23.19
CA GLN A 318 -2.54 19.66 23.87
C GLN A 318 -3.80 18.94 23.42
N ALA A 319 -3.66 18.05 22.45
CA ALA A 319 -4.71 17.11 22.10
C ALA A 319 -4.94 16.21 23.32
N VAL A 320 -5.96 16.54 24.13
CA VAL A 320 -6.50 15.60 25.10
C VAL A 320 -7.11 14.48 24.27
N LEU A 321 -6.44 13.33 24.25
CA LEU A 321 -6.95 12.13 23.59
C LEU A 321 -8.18 11.66 24.38
N VAL A 322 -9.36 12.19 24.03
CA VAL A 322 -10.61 11.61 24.48
C VAL A 322 -10.66 10.26 23.81
N HIS A 323 -10.45 9.18 24.56
CA HIS A 323 -10.59 7.84 24.01
C HIS A 323 -12.03 7.69 23.55
N PRO A 324 -12.28 7.53 22.24
CA PRO A 324 -13.64 7.40 21.74
C PRO A 324 -14.29 6.18 22.41
N GLU A 325 -15.60 6.29 22.66
CA GLU A 325 -16.36 5.22 23.30
C GLU A 325 -16.13 3.90 22.56
N ARG A 326 -15.91 2.81 23.31
CA ARG A 326 -15.74 1.44 22.80
C ARG A 326 -17.03 0.95 22.15
N SER A 327 -17.24 1.42 20.94
CA SER A 327 -18.46 1.32 20.16
C SER A 327 -18.10 1.23 18.69
N LEU A 328 -19.04 0.77 17.87
CA LEU A 328 -18.86 0.73 16.42
C LEU A 328 -18.60 2.13 15.84
N ALA A 329 -19.31 3.15 16.34
CA ALA A 329 -19.09 4.55 15.95
C ALA A 329 -17.68 5.02 16.28
N GLY A 330 -17.19 4.71 17.48
CA GLY A 330 -15.81 5.01 17.89
C GLY A 330 -14.76 4.27 17.06
N LEU A 331 -15.04 3.04 16.60
CA LEU A 331 -14.16 2.32 15.67
C LEU A 331 -14.07 3.03 14.32
N HIS A 332 -15.21 3.41 13.72
CA HIS A 332 -15.22 4.15 12.46
C HIS A 332 -14.50 5.50 12.57
N GLU A 333 -14.72 6.21 13.68
CA GLU A 333 -14.01 7.44 13.96
C GLU A 333 -12.49 7.18 14.00
N ARG A 334 -12.02 6.18 14.74
CA ARG A 334 -10.58 5.86 14.78
C ARG A 334 -10.01 5.47 13.41
N LEU A 335 -10.75 4.67 12.63
CA LEU A 335 -10.33 4.29 11.28
C LEU A 335 -10.20 5.51 10.36
N SER A 336 -11.13 6.47 10.45
CA SER A 336 -11.03 7.71 9.66
C SER A 336 -9.84 8.61 10.01
N HIS A 337 -9.17 8.38 11.14
CA HIS A 337 -8.02 9.16 11.60
C HIS A 337 -6.69 8.40 11.54
N THR A 338 -6.70 7.09 11.29
CA THR A 338 -5.47 6.31 11.12
C THR A 338 -5.16 6.12 9.65
N LEU A 339 -3.89 5.80 9.38
CA LEU A 339 -3.41 5.43 8.05
C LEU A 339 -3.02 3.95 7.98
N ASP A 340 -2.82 3.35 9.15
CA ASP A 340 -2.56 1.93 9.31
C ASP A 340 -3.80 1.26 9.90
N ASP A 341 -4.85 1.21 9.08
CA ASP A 341 -6.16 0.66 9.47
C ASP A 341 -6.04 -0.82 9.89
N PHE A 342 -5.17 -1.57 9.20
CA PHE A 342 -4.94 -2.97 9.55
C PHE A 342 -4.30 -3.12 10.92
N ASP A 343 -3.21 -2.41 11.20
CA ASP A 343 -2.54 -2.49 12.50
C ASP A 343 -3.46 -2.02 13.62
N LEU A 344 -4.26 -0.98 13.39
CA LEU A 344 -5.30 -0.55 14.32
C LEU A 344 -6.32 -1.67 14.56
N ILE A 345 -6.88 -2.29 13.52
CA ILE A 345 -7.85 -3.38 13.66
C ILE A 345 -7.22 -4.56 14.40
N ALA A 346 -5.96 -4.91 14.11
CA ALA A 346 -5.24 -6.00 14.77
C ALA A 346 -4.97 -5.72 16.26
N GLU A 347 -4.59 -4.49 16.60
CA GLU A 347 -4.44 -4.02 17.97
C GLU A 347 -5.78 -4.13 18.72
N LEU A 348 -6.85 -3.58 18.15
CA LEU A 348 -8.18 -3.60 18.79
C LEU A 348 -8.74 -5.01 18.89
N ALA A 349 -8.54 -5.85 17.89
CA ALA A 349 -8.94 -7.25 17.96
C ALA A 349 -8.15 -8.02 19.04
N SER A 350 -6.95 -7.56 19.42
CA SER A 350 -6.17 -8.18 20.49
C SER A 350 -6.58 -7.69 21.89
N ASP A 351 -7.29 -6.56 21.99
CA ASP A 351 -7.78 -5.99 23.24
C ASP A 351 -9.13 -6.64 23.66
N PRO A 352 -9.19 -7.37 24.79
CA PRO A 352 -10.42 -8.02 25.27
C PRO A 352 -11.60 -7.06 25.46
N LEU A 353 -11.32 -5.76 25.62
CA LEU A 353 -12.34 -4.73 25.82
C LEU A 353 -13.13 -4.43 24.54
N TRP A 354 -12.64 -4.86 23.38
CA TRP A 354 -13.30 -4.76 22.08
C TRP A 354 -14.00 -6.05 21.63
N ASP A 355 -13.81 -7.16 22.36
CA ASP A 355 -14.39 -8.46 21.98
C ASP A 355 -15.92 -8.38 21.83
N SER A 356 -16.61 -7.61 22.68
CA SER A 356 -18.07 -7.45 22.59
C SER A 356 -18.52 -6.72 21.32
N VAL A 357 -17.72 -5.76 20.84
CA VAL A 357 -18.00 -5.01 19.61
C VAL A 357 -17.81 -5.92 18.40
N PHE A 358 -16.67 -6.62 18.31
CA PHE A 358 -16.39 -7.52 17.19
C PHE A 358 -17.31 -8.75 17.17
N ALA A 359 -17.65 -9.30 18.33
CA ALA A 359 -18.50 -10.49 18.41
C ALA A 359 -19.91 -10.26 17.85
N GLN A 360 -20.41 -9.02 17.90
CA GLN A 360 -21.78 -8.65 17.55
C GLN A 360 -21.92 -8.00 16.17
N LEU A 361 -20.85 -7.95 15.36
CA LEU A 361 -20.91 -7.34 14.04
C LEU A 361 -21.93 -8.07 13.16
N THR A 362 -22.87 -7.30 12.61
CA THR A 362 -23.76 -7.82 11.56
C THR A 362 -22.98 -7.94 10.24
N PRO A 363 -23.51 -8.67 9.23
CA PRO A 363 -22.93 -8.68 7.89
C PRO A 363 -22.69 -7.27 7.30
N ALA A 364 -23.60 -6.34 7.59
CA ALA A 364 -23.49 -4.96 7.10
C ALA A 364 -22.38 -4.18 7.83
N ASP A 365 -22.30 -4.28 9.16
CA ASP A 365 -21.26 -3.60 9.94
C ASP A 365 -19.87 -4.13 9.59
N PHE A 366 -19.74 -5.46 9.47
CA PHE A 366 -18.50 -6.11 9.08
C PHE A 366 -18.03 -5.61 7.70
N ALA A 367 -18.92 -5.59 6.71
CA ALA A 367 -18.61 -5.10 5.36
C ALA A 367 -18.23 -3.61 5.36
N LEU A 368 -18.91 -2.79 6.16
CA LEU A 368 -18.64 -1.35 6.27
C LEU A 368 -17.26 -1.08 6.87
N ILE A 369 -16.86 -1.80 7.93
CA ILE A 369 -15.52 -1.67 8.51
C ILE A 369 -14.46 -2.05 7.48
N VAL A 370 -14.62 -3.19 6.79
CA VAL A 370 -13.68 -3.62 5.74
C VAL A 370 -13.57 -2.57 4.63
N ALA A 371 -14.68 -1.99 4.19
CA ALA A 371 -14.67 -0.95 3.16
C ALA A 371 -14.07 0.38 3.63
N THR A 372 -13.98 0.61 4.95
CA THR A 372 -13.36 1.81 5.53
C THR A 372 -11.83 1.70 5.53
N VAL A 373 -11.26 0.49 5.45
CA VAL A 373 -9.81 0.29 5.34
C VAL A 373 -9.32 0.97 4.05
N GLY A 374 -8.58 2.07 4.22
CA GLY A 374 -8.18 2.97 3.14
C GLY A 374 -7.17 2.34 2.19
N LEU A 375 -6.41 1.36 2.66
CA LEU A 375 -5.49 0.57 1.84
C LEU A 375 -6.20 -0.70 1.36
N GLU A 376 -6.64 -0.70 0.09
CA GLU A 376 -7.46 -1.77 -0.48
C GLU A 376 -6.85 -3.18 -0.34
N TYR A 377 -5.52 -3.32 -0.41
CA TYR A 377 -4.82 -4.60 -0.24
C TYR A 377 -4.85 -5.13 1.19
N ASP A 378 -5.10 -4.28 2.19
CA ASP A 378 -5.21 -4.69 3.59
C ASP A 378 -6.63 -5.17 3.94
N GLN A 379 -7.63 -4.89 3.08
CA GLN A 379 -9.02 -5.31 3.29
C GLN A 379 -9.16 -6.82 3.60
N PRO A 380 -8.54 -7.75 2.84
CA PRO A 380 -8.65 -9.19 3.14
C PRO A 380 -8.03 -9.59 4.49
N ARG A 381 -6.92 -8.94 4.89
CA ARG A 381 -6.23 -9.24 6.16
C ARG A 381 -7.02 -8.70 7.34
N ALA A 382 -7.51 -7.46 7.23
CA ALA A 382 -8.39 -6.86 8.24
C ALA A 382 -9.68 -7.68 8.42
N ALA A 383 -10.30 -8.12 7.32
CA ALA A 383 -11.46 -8.99 7.36
C ALA A 383 -11.15 -10.34 8.04
N GLU A 384 -10.00 -10.96 7.74
CA GLU A 384 -9.59 -12.22 8.38
C GLU A 384 -9.45 -12.08 9.90
N VAL A 385 -8.83 -10.99 10.37
CA VAL A 385 -8.66 -10.70 11.80
C VAL A 385 -10.01 -10.53 12.49
N MET A 386 -10.91 -9.73 11.90
CA MET A 386 -12.25 -9.52 12.46
C MET A 386 -13.10 -10.80 12.42
N ALA A 387 -13.01 -11.59 11.36
CA ALA A 387 -13.79 -12.82 11.19
C ALA A 387 -13.53 -13.82 12.33
N LYS A 388 -12.29 -13.91 12.81
CA LYS A 388 -11.88 -14.76 13.94
C LYS A 388 -12.49 -14.33 15.28
N LYS A 389 -13.09 -13.13 15.35
CA LYS A 389 -13.68 -12.56 16.58
C LYS A 389 -15.20 -12.61 16.62
N LEU A 390 -15.86 -13.06 15.55
CA LEU A 390 -17.31 -13.22 15.51
C LEU A 390 -17.76 -14.36 16.43
N SER A 391 -18.66 -14.09 17.39
CA SER A 391 -19.12 -15.13 18.33
C SER A 391 -19.98 -16.21 17.66
N GLY A 392 -20.71 -15.85 16.61
CA GLY A 392 -21.51 -16.78 15.80
C GLY A 392 -20.72 -17.48 14.68
N GLY A 393 -19.43 -17.17 14.54
CA GLY A 393 -18.64 -17.52 13.36
C GLY A 393 -18.96 -16.65 12.14
N LEU A 394 -18.07 -16.69 11.15
CA LEU A 394 -18.25 -16.00 9.88
C LEU A 394 -19.26 -16.76 9.00
N THR A 395 -20.19 -16.06 8.36
CA THR A 395 -21.18 -16.67 7.45
C THR A 395 -21.05 -16.21 6.00
N CYS A 396 -21.70 -16.90 5.08
CA CYS A 396 -21.76 -16.54 3.66
C CYS A 396 -22.37 -15.15 3.44
N GLU A 397 -23.27 -14.71 4.32
CA GLU A 397 -23.85 -13.35 4.28
C GLU A 397 -22.80 -12.29 4.59
N HIS A 398 -21.94 -12.52 5.60
CA HIS A 398 -20.82 -11.62 5.90
C HIS A 398 -19.87 -11.51 4.72
N ILE A 399 -19.49 -12.65 4.11
CA ILE A 399 -18.60 -12.65 2.95
C ILE A 399 -19.28 -11.94 1.77
N ALA A 400 -20.54 -12.25 1.45
CA ALA A 400 -21.24 -11.61 0.34
C ALA A 400 -21.41 -10.09 0.51
N ALA A 401 -21.73 -9.63 1.73
CA ALA A 401 -21.80 -8.21 2.05
C ALA A 401 -20.42 -7.55 1.89
N THR A 402 -19.37 -8.19 2.39
CA THR A 402 -17.98 -7.71 2.29
C THR A 402 -17.53 -7.61 0.83
N LEU A 403 -17.79 -8.63 0.01
CA LEU A 403 -17.47 -8.60 -1.42
C LEU A 403 -18.19 -7.48 -2.15
N SER A 404 -19.42 -7.13 -1.75
CA SER A 404 -20.16 -6.02 -2.37
C SER A 404 -19.53 -4.66 -2.08
N ALA A 405 -18.92 -4.50 -0.90
CA ALA A 405 -18.32 -3.24 -0.45
C ALA A 405 -16.81 -3.14 -0.74
N ALA A 406 -16.11 -4.27 -0.85
CA ALA A 406 -14.67 -4.33 -1.08
C ALA A 406 -14.26 -3.96 -2.50
N ALA A 407 -13.01 -3.50 -2.64
CA ALA A 407 -12.40 -3.20 -3.92
C ALA A 407 -12.32 -4.45 -4.81
N ALA A 408 -12.72 -4.31 -6.08
CA ALA A 408 -12.83 -5.44 -7.01
C ALA A 408 -11.53 -6.24 -7.17
N ALA A 409 -10.38 -5.56 -7.14
CA ALA A 409 -9.07 -6.20 -7.28
C ALA A 409 -8.73 -7.21 -6.17
N TYR A 410 -9.37 -7.12 -5.00
CA TYR A 410 -9.03 -7.92 -3.82
C TYR A 410 -10.15 -8.87 -3.39
N ARG A 411 -11.27 -8.93 -4.12
CA ARG A 411 -12.40 -9.83 -3.83
C ARG A 411 -12.03 -11.31 -3.89
N ALA A 412 -11.18 -11.72 -4.83
CA ALA A 412 -10.70 -13.11 -4.88
C ALA A 412 -9.85 -13.46 -3.65
N ALA A 413 -8.92 -12.57 -3.26
CA ALA A 413 -8.11 -12.74 -2.05
C ALA A 413 -8.98 -12.75 -0.77
N MET A 414 -10.03 -11.94 -0.74
CA MET A 414 -11.05 -11.96 0.31
C MET A 414 -11.70 -13.34 0.44
N VAL A 415 -12.14 -13.94 -0.67
CA VAL A 415 -12.73 -15.30 -0.64
C VAL A 415 -11.71 -16.33 -0.16
N HIS A 416 -10.47 -16.30 -0.66
CA HIS A 416 -9.42 -17.24 -0.27
C HIS A 416 -9.14 -17.20 1.25
N LYS A 417 -9.15 -16.01 1.85
CA LYS A 417 -8.93 -15.80 3.30
C LYS A 417 -10.15 -16.15 4.14
N LEU A 418 -11.35 -15.82 3.67
CA LEU A 418 -12.58 -15.90 4.47
C LEU A 418 -13.34 -17.22 4.31
N ALA A 419 -13.33 -17.85 3.14
CA ALA A 419 -14.07 -19.09 2.90
C ALA A 419 -13.69 -20.21 3.89
N PRO A 420 -12.41 -20.43 4.25
CA PRO A 420 -12.03 -21.43 5.25
C PRO A 420 -12.57 -21.16 6.66
N LEU A 421 -12.94 -19.92 6.98
CA LEU A 421 -13.48 -19.51 8.28
C LEU A 421 -15.03 -19.54 8.31
N CYS A 422 -15.66 -19.81 7.16
CA CYS A 422 -17.10 -19.69 6.97
C CYS A 422 -17.85 -20.93 7.50
N VAL A 423 -18.77 -20.75 8.45
CA VAL A 423 -19.46 -21.87 9.15
C VAL A 423 -20.58 -22.50 8.33
N ASP A 424 -21.16 -21.77 7.38
CA ASP A 424 -22.32 -22.19 6.56
C ASP A 424 -22.00 -22.27 5.05
N LEU A 425 -20.71 -22.43 4.70
CA LEU A 425 -20.23 -22.39 3.32
C LEU A 425 -20.97 -23.38 2.40
N GLN A 426 -21.16 -24.62 2.86
CA GLN A 426 -21.76 -25.68 2.04
C GLN A 426 -23.24 -25.43 1.75
N GLN A 427 -23.95 -24.77 2.67
CA GLN A 427 -25.38 -24.49 2.56
C GLN A 427 -25.64 -23.24 1.70
N ASN A 428 -24.80 -22.20 1.86
CA ASN A 428 -25.10 -20.85 1.39
C ASN A 428 -24.08 -20.26 0.39
N LYS A 429 -23.12 -21.04 -0.13
CA LYS A 429 -22.11 -20.55 -1.09
C LYS A 429 -22.67 -19.85 -2.33
N ALA A 430 -23.91 -20.14 -2.72
CA ALA A 430 -24.58 -19.45 -3.82
C ALA A 430 -24.65 -17.92 -3.61
N LEU A 431 -24.73 -17.46 -2.35
CA LEU A 431 -24.70 -16.04 -2.00
C LEU A 431 -23.36 -15.40 -2.38
N ILE A 432 -22.24 -16.07 -2.11
CA ILE A 432 -20.89 -15.61 -2.45
C ILE A 432 -20.74 -15.60 -3.97
N VAL A 433 -21.04 -16.72 -4.65
CA VAL A 433 -20.91 -16.86 -6.11
C VAL A 433 -21.72 -15.80 -6.86
N LYS A 434 -22.88 -15.41 -6.34
CA LYS A 434 -23.71 -14.33 -6.91
C LYS A 434 -22.99 -12.97 -6.94
N GLN A 435 -22.13 -12.68 -5.96
CA GLN A 435 -21.39 -11.42 -5.88
C GLN A 435 -20.10 -11.41 -6.70
N LEU A 436 -19.58 -12.59 -7.04
CA LEU A 436 -18.37 -12.73 -7.83
C LEU A 436 -18.66 -12.57 -9.32
N SER A 437 -17.81 -11.82 -9.99
CA SER A 437 -17.64 -11.82 -11.44
C SER A 437 -17.20 -13.20 -11.93
N GLN A 438 -17.35 -13.42 -13.23
CA GLN A 438 -16.98 -14.68 -13.85
C GLN A 438 -15.49 -15.01 -13.67
N TRP A 439 -14.62 -14.00 -13.76
CA TRP A 439 -13.18 -14.14 -13.52
C TRP A 439 -12.89 -14.56 -12.07
N GLU A 440 -13.50 -13.88 -11.10
CA GLU A 440 -13.29 -14.20 -9.69
C GLU A 440 -13.77 -15.61 -9.36
N ARG A 441 -14.91 -16.06 -9.93
CA ARG A 441 -15.41 -17.44 -9.77
C ARG A 441 -14.40 -18.48 -10.25
N VAL A 442 -13.70 -18.22 -11.35
CA VAL A 442 -12.66 -19.13 -11.88
C VAL A 442 -11.49 -19.22 -10.90
N ILE A 443 -11.02 -18.09 -10.36
CA ILE A 443 -9.88 -18.08 -9.43
C ILE A 443 -10.25 -18.73 -8.11
N THR A 444 -11.45 -18.46 -7.58
CA THR A 444 -11.87 -18.90 -6.25
C THR A 444 -12.60 -20.24 -6.26
N GLU A 445 -12.61 -20.95 -7.39
CA GLU A 445 -13.40 -22.18 -7.53
C GLU A 445 -12.95 -23.26 -6.54
N SER A 446 -11.64 -23.35 -6.27
CA SER A 446 -11.07 -24.28 -5.29
C SER A 446 -11.40 -23.92 -3.85
N ASP A 447 -11.52 -22.63 -3.54
CA ASP A 447 -11.79 -22.15 -2.17
C ASP A 447 -13.27 -22.33 -1.77
N LEU A 448 -14.15 -22.47 -2.75
CA LEU A 448 -15.60 -22.63 -2.56
C LEU A 448 -16.09 -24.09 -2.68
N LYS A 449 -15.15 -25.05 -2.78
CA LYS A 449 -15.41 -26.49 -2.73
C LYS A 449 -15.31 -26.98 -1.30
#